data_AF-A0A1D1Y7Y2-F1
#
_entry.id   AF-A0A1D1Y7Y2-F1
#
_cell.length_a   1.000
_cell.length_b   1.000
_cell.length_c   1.000
_cell.angle_alpha   90.00
_cell.angle_beta   90.00
_cell.angle_gamma   90.00
#
_symmetry.space_group_name_H-M   'P 1'
#
loop_
_entity.id
_entity.type
_entity.pdbx_description
1 polymer ?
#
loop_
_entity_poly.entity_id
_entity_poly.type
_entity_poly.pdbx_seq_one_letter_code
_entity_poly.pdbx_strand_id
1 'polypeptide(L)'
;LFRPTSNQGFFYDILDECNKFGVSIEGLHTETGPGVYEAALAYSAALKMADMATLFKLAVKQIGILRYKVMPTFMAKPNHNLPGCSGHLHISLKHMDTGK
;
A
#
# COMPACT_ATOMS: atom_id res chain seq x y z
N LEU A 1 8.31 -13.61 4.64
CA LEU A 1 8.32 -12.17 5.00
C LEU A 1 7.37 -11.84 6.16
N PHE A 2 7.16 -12.71 7.16
CA PHE A 2 6.12 -12.48 8.19
C PHE A 2 6.50 -11.47 9.28
N ARG A 3 7.79 -11.19 9.44
CA ARG A 3 8.31 -10.30 10.48
C ARG A 3 9.02 -9.11 9.83
N PRO A 4 8.54 -7.87 10.00
CA PRO A 4 9.15 -6.69 9.37
C PRO A 4 10.63 -6.55 9.68
N THR A 5 10.99 -6.71 10.95
CA THR A 5 12.37 -6.55 11.44
C THR A 5 13.35 -7.54 10.83
N SER A 6 12.90 -8.72 10.41
CA SER A 6 13.75 -9.73 9.76
C SER A 6 13.79 -9.57 8.24
N ASN A 7 12.93 -8.73 7.66
CA ASN A 7 12.79 -8.57 6.23
C ASN A 7 12.79 -7.09 5.83
N GLN A 8 13.56 -6.28 6.56
CA GLN A 8 13.57 -4.82 6.47
C GLN A 8 13.79 -4.31 5.04
N GLY A 9 14.69 -4.96 4.28
CA GLY A 9 14.96 -4.58 2.89
C GLY A 9 13.71 -4.53 2.01
N PHE A 10 12.78 -5.48 2.17
CA PHE A 10 11.54 -5.49 1.40
C PHE A 10 10.67 -4.26 1.70
N PHE A 11 10.58 -3.87 2.97
CA PHE A 11 9.77 -2.73 3.39
C PHE A 11 10.44 -1.40 3.01
N TYR A 12 11.76 -1.30 3.17
CA TYR A 12 12.50 -0.12 2.74
C TYR A 12 12.44 0.07 1.23
N ASP A 13 12.60 -0.99 0.43
CA ASP A 13 12.43 -0.90 -1.02
C ASP A 13 11.03 -0.45 -1.42
N ILE A 14 9.98 -0.93 -0.73
CA ILE A 14 8.62 -0.43 -0.97
C ILE A 14 8.53 1.06 -0.70
N LEU A 15 8.99 1.52 0.46
CA LEU A 15 8.93 2.93 0.85
C LEU A 15 9.73 3.81 -0.12
N ASP A 16 10.97 3.42 -0.43
CA ASP A 16 11.89 4.20 -1.25
C ASP A 16 11.45 4.26 -2.71
N GLU A 17 11.09 3.11 -3.32
CA GLU A 17 10.70 3.07 -4.73
C GLU A 17 9.31 3.69 -4.94
N CYS A 18 8.35 3.49 -4.02
CA CYS A 18 7.06 4.16 -4.11
C CYS A 18 7.23 5.68 -4.02
N ASN A 19 8.07 6.16 -3.10
CA ASN A 19 8.33 7.60 -2.97
C ASN A 19 8.96 8.19 -4.24
N LYS A 20 9.95 7.51 -4.84
CA LYS A 20 10.54 7.91 -6.14
C LYS A 20 9.50 7.92 -7.27
N PHE A 21 8.50 7.03 -7.20
CA PHE A 21 7.42 6.92 -8.17
C PHE A 21 6.27 7.91 -7.92
N GLY A 22 6.42 8.83 -6.96
CA GLY A 22 5.41 9.83 -6.61
C GLY A 22 4.25 9.28 -5.77
N VAL A 23 4.42 8.09 -5.21
CA VAL A 23 3.46 7.44 -4.30
C VAL A 23 3.95 7.60 -2.87
N SER A 24 3.45 8.64 -2.19
CA SER A 24 3.77 8.88 -0.77
C SER A 24 3.00 7.94 0.14
N ILE A 25 3.72 7.23 1.02
CA ILE A 25 3.19 6.32 2.03
C ILE A 25 3.40 6.97 3.41
N GLU A 26 2.33 7.17 4.18
CA GLU A 26 2.36 7.74 5.53
C GLU A 26 2.63 6.68 6.60
N GLY A 27 2.14 5.46 6.36
CA GLY A 27 2.27 4.35 7.30
C GLY A 27 2.32 3.02 6.59
N LEU A 28 3.12 2.10 7.13
CA LEU A 28 3.21 0.72 6.67
C LEU A 28 3.34 -0.21 7.89
N HIS A 29 2.31 -0.99 8.19
CA HIS A 29 2.27 -1.83 9.38
C HIS A 29 1.60 -3.18 9.14
N THR A 30 1.77 -4.10 10.09
CA THR A 30 1.16 -5.43 10.07
C THR A 30 -0.33 -5.35 10.38
N GLU A 31 -1.07 -6.33 9.87
CA GLU A 31 -2.51 -6.48 10.13
C GLU A 31 -2.86 -7.85 10.75
N THR A 32 -4.15 -8.04 11.03
CA THR A 32 -4.70 -9.19 11.79
C THR A 32 -4.36 -10.58 11.19
N GLY A 33 -3.97 -10.66 9.91
CA GLY A 33 -3.62 -11.92 9.23
C GLY A 33 -2.10 -12.14 9.07
N PRO A 34 -1.62 -13.40 9.06
CA PRO A 34 -0.20 -13.69 8.86
C PRO A 34 0.25 -13.22 7.47
N GLY A 35 1.21 -12.29 7.46
CA GLY A 35 1.77 -11.73 6.22
C GLY A 35 0.88 -10.68 5.57
N VAL A 36 -0.17 -10.23 6.27
CA VAL A 36 -1.00 -9.10 5.85
C VAL A 36 -0.36 -7.81 6.36
N TYR A 37 -0.29 -6.84 5.46
CA TYR A 37 0.27 -5.51 5.71
C TYR A 37 -0.68 -4.46 5.16
N GLU A 38 -0.79 -3.35 5.87
CA GLU A 38 -1.52 -2.17 5.44
C GLU A 38 -0.54 -1.04 5.15
N ALA A 39 -0.74 -0.40 3.99
CA ALA A 39 -0.03 0.82 3.61
C ALA A 39 -1.04 1.97 3.50
N ALA A 40 -0.90 2.96 4.37
CA ALA A 40 -1.67 4.19 4.29
C ALA A 40 -0.97 5.15 3.31
N LEU A 41 -1.63 5.47 2.20
CA LEU A 41 -1.14 6.47 1.26
C LEU A 41 -1.46 7.88 1.76
N ALA A 42 -0.53 8.81 1.55
CA ALA A 42 -0.76 10.21 1.91
C ALA A 42 -1.93 10.79 1.14
N TYR A 43 -2.81 11.53 1.83
CA TYR A 43 -3.99 12.09 1.20
C TYR A 43 -3.62 13.06 0.06
N SER A 44 -4.46 13.10 -0.97
CA SER A 44 -4.27 14.00 -2.11
C SER A 44 -5.60 14.27 -2.82
N ALA A 45 -5.56 15.03 -3.90
CA ALA A 45 -6.72 15.22 -4.76
C ALA A 45 -7.21 13.88 -5.31
N ALA A 46 -8.53 13.71 -5.44
CA ALA A 46 -9.15 12.42 -5.76
C ALA A 46 -8.56 11.70 -6.98
N LEU A 47 -8.31 12.44 -8.07
CA LEU A 47 -7.69 11.88 -9.28
C LEU A 47 -6.28 11.36 -9.00
N LYS A 48 -5.45 12.15 -8.31
CA LYS A 48 -4.10 11.76 -7.95
C LYS A 48 -4.10 10.57 -6.98
N MET A 49 -5.07 10.48 -6.08
CA MET A 49 -5.22 9.32 -5.19
C MET A 49 -5.54 8.04 -5.97
N ALA A 50 -6.39 8.11 -7.00
CA ALA A 50 -6.69 6.97 -7.84
C ALA A 50 -5.44 6.46 -8.59
N ASP A 51 -4.64 7.38 -9.12
CA ASP A 51 -3.36 7.06 -9.77
C ASP A 51 -2.38 6.45 -8.77
N MET A 52 -2.17 7.10 -7.61
CA MET A 52 -1.27 6.63 -6.57
C MET A 52 -1.64 5.23 -6.07
N ALA A 53 -2.93 4.94 -5.84
CA ALA A 53 -3.38 3.62 -5.40
C ALA A 53 -3.10 2.53 -6.45
N THR A 54 -3.26 2.86 -7.73
CA THR A 54 -2.98 1.93 -8.85
C THR A 54 -1.48 1.67 -8.97
N LEU A 55 -0.67 2.74 -8.94
CA LEU A 55 0.78 2.68 -9.04
C LEU A 55 1.40 1.96 -7.82
N PHE A 56 0.87 2.19 -6.62
CA PHE A 56 1.26 1.47 -5.41
C PHE A 56 1.15 -0.04 -5.60
N LYS A 57 -0.03 -0.52 -6.05
CA LYS A 57 -0.28 -1.95 -6.27
C LYS A 57 0.67 -2.55 -7.32
N LEU A 58 0.98 -1.79 -8.36
CA LEU A 58 1.93 -2.19 -9.40
C LEU A 58 3.36 -2.26 -8.83
N ALA A 59 3.83 -1.19 -8.18
CA ALA A 59 5.18 -1.08 -7.64
C ALA A 59 5.46 -2.20 -6.63
N VAL A 60 4.58 -2.41 -5.66
CA VAL A 60 4.72 -3.47 -4.65
C VAL A 60 4.81 -4.85 -5.30
N LYS A 61 3.97 -5.15 -6.30
CA LYS A 61 4.06 -6.42 -7.04
C LYS A 61 5.40 -6.59 -7.75
N GLN A 62 5.87 -5.56 -8.46
CA GLN A 62 7.13 -5.62 -9.20
C GLN A 62 8.31 -5.80 -8.25
N ILE A 63 8.39 -5.03 -7.17
CA ILE A 63 9.43 -5.16 -6.14
C ILE A 63 9.43 -6.57 -5.55
N GLY A 64 8.26 -7.06 -5.14
CA GLY A 64 8.11 -8.39 -4.55
C GLY A 64 8.58 -9.52 -5.47
N ILE A 65 8.14 -9.50 -6.73
CA ILE A 65 8.45 -10.55 -7.71
C ILE A 65 9.93 -10.49 -8.11
N LEU A 66 10.43 -9.31 -8.47
CA LEU A 66 11.75 -9.16 -9.09
C LEU A 66 12.90 -9.24 -8.07
N ARG A 67 12.71 -8.70 -6.86
CA ARG A 67 13.81 -8.59 -5.87
C ARG A 67 13.71 -9.61 -4.75
N TYR A 68 12.50 -9.99 -4.34
CA TYR A 68 12.27 -10.77 -3.12
C TYR A 68 11.65 -12.15 -3.36
N LYS A 69 11.38 -12.52 -4.62
CA LYS A 69 10.79 -13.81 -5.02
C LYS A 69 9.47 -14.11 -4.28
N VAL A 70 8.67 -13.08 -4.02
CA VAL A 70 7.32 -13.20 -3.44
C VAL A 70 6.29 -12.59 -4.36
N MET A 71 5.03 -13.00 -4.23
CA MET A 71 3.92 -12.42 -4.99
C MET A 71 2.95 -11.69 -4.05
N PRO A 72 3.12 -10.36 -3.88
CA PRO A 72 2.11 -9.56 -3.19
C PRO A 72 0.77 -9.64 -3.90
N THR A 73 -0.30 -9.80 -3.12
CA THR A 73 -1.67 -9.89 -3.63
C THR A 73 -2.57 -8.88 -2.93
N PHE A 74 -3.49 -8.31 -3.70
CA PHE A 74 -4.55 -7.40 -3.23
C PHE A 74 -5.93 -8.02 -3.45
N MET A 75 -5.99 -9.35 -3.55
CA MET A 75 -7.23 -10.11 -3.62
C MET A 75 -7.97 -9.97 -2.29
N ALA A 76 -9.28 -9.73 -2.32
CA ALA A 76 -10.07 -9.50 -1.12
C ALA A 76 -10.01 -10.67 -0.11
N LYS A 77 -9.87 -11.90 -0.59
CA LYS A 77 -9.82 -13.11 0.23
C LYS A 77 -8.88 -14.16 -0.39
N PRO A 78 -7.54 -14.05 -0.21
CA PRO A 78 -6.59 -14.97 -0.82
C PRO A 78 -6.59 -16.36 -0.18
N ASN A 79 -7.02 -16.45 1.08
CA ASN A 79 -7.22 -17.71 1.80
C ASN A 79 -8.56 -17.66 2.53
N HIS A 80 -9.40 -18.68 2.33
CA HIS A 80 -10.73 -18.77 2.93
C HIS A 80 -10.70 -18.73 4.47
N ASN A 81 -9.67 -19.35 5.07
CA ASN A 81 -9.54 -19.55 6.51
C ASN A 81 -8.84 -18.39 7.24
N LEU A 82 -8.31 -17.39 6.52
CA LEU A 82 -7.58 -16.25 7.10
C LEU A 82 -8.35 -14.93 6.89
N PRO A 83 -8.09 -13.86 7.67
CA PRO A 83 -8.65 -12.54 7.41
C PRO A 83 -8.43 -12.07 5.97
N GLY A 84 -9.37 -11.28 5.44
CA GLY A 84 -9.31 -10.74 4.09
C GLY A 84 -8.37 -9.53 3.96
N CYS A 85 -8.23 -9.04 2.73
CA CYS A 85 -7.58 -7.77 2.40
C CYS A 85 -8.66 -6.76 1.99
N SER A 86 -8.63 -5.57 2.59
CA SER A 86 -9.56 -4.48 2.31
C SER A 86 -8.82 -3.27 1.74
N GLY A 87 -9.55 -2.34 1.16
CA GLY A 87 -9.04 -1.05 0.70
C GLY A 87 -9.94 0.06 1.23
N HIS A 88 -9.67 0.52 2.45
CA HIS A 88 -10.45 1.59 3.07
C HIS A 88 -10.22 2.92 2.36
N LEU A 89 -11.29 3.71 2.22
CA LEU A 89 -11.25 5.03 1.60
C LEU A 89 -11.72 6.08 2.61
N HIS A 90 -10.86 7.04 2.90
CA HIS A 90 -11.20 8.21 3.70
C HIS A 90 -11.43 9.38 2.75
N ILE A 91 -12.63 9.95 2.76
CA ILE A 91 -13.06 10.98 1.81
C ILE A 91 -13.47 12.24 2.57
N SER A 92 -12.92 13.38 2.15
CA SER A 92 -13.33 14.71 2.58
C SER A 92 -13.64 15.57 1.36
N LEU A 93 -14.50 16.56 1.55
CA LEU A 93 -14.84 17.55 0.54
C LEU A 93 -14.34 18.92 0.99
N LYS A 94 -13.87 19.72 0.03
CA LYS A 94 -13.37 21.07 0.25
C LYS A 94 -13.93 21.96 -0.84
N HIS A 95 -14.46 23.11 -0.47
CA HIS A 95 -14.91 24.12 -1.42
C HIS A 95 -13.73 24.64 -2.25
N MET A 96 -13.87 24.71 -3.57
CA MET A 96 -12.76 25.12 -4.45
C MET A 96 -12.31 26.56 -4.15
N ASP A 97 -13.27 27.48 -4.01
CA ASP A 97 -12.95 28.90 -3.81
C ASP A 97 -12.55 29.25 -2.37
N THR A 98 -13.32 28.79 -1.38
CA THR A 98 -13.12 29.21 0.02
C THR A 98 -12.16 28.31 0.79
N GLY A 99 -11.88 27.11 0.26
CA GLY A 99 -11.05 26.11 0.92
C GLY A 99 -11.58 25.58 2.25
N LYS A 100 -12.84 25.91 2.59
CA LYS A 100 -13.57 25.37 3.73
C LYS A 100 -14.22 24.04 3.39
#